data_AF-A0A6I3EJ30-F1
#
_entry.id   AF-A0A6I3EJ30-F1
#
_cell.length_a   1.000
_cell.length_b   1.000
_cell.length_c   1.000
_cell.angle_alpha   90.00
_cell.angle_beta   90.00
_cell.angle_gamma   90.00
#
_symmetry.space_group_name_H-M   'P 1'
#
loop_
_entity.id
_entity.type
_entity.pdbx_description
1 polymer ?
#
loop_
_entity_poly.entity_id
_entity_poly.type
_entity_poly.pdbx_seq_one_letter_code
_entity_poly.pdbx_strand_id
1 'polypeptide(L)'
;MSQTSTQTSQQTPQKVSNTGTQATRVIGALAILVTIWVVISGLVLTPADVVQGESVRIMYMHVPSAWIAYVAFIVTAIASAFFIFSKRHSLGFDRVAGASAEVGVMFMAITLITGSLWGRLT
;
A
#
# COMPACT_ATOMS: atom_id res chain seq x y z
N MET A 1 -48.52 34.14 25.26
CA MET A 1 -47.64 34.09 24.07
C MET A 1 -46.23 33.79 24.53
N SER A 2 -45.72 32.60 24.21
CA SER A 2 -44.30 32.20 24.06
C SER A 2 -44.23 30.68 24.22
N GLN A 3 -44.46 29.94 23.13
CA GLN A 3 -44.21 28.49 23.12
C GLN A 3 -42.70 28.28 22.96
N THR A 4 -42.10 27.65 23.96
CA THR A 4 -40.73 27.12 23.93
C THR A 4 -40.70 25.93 22.99
N SER A 5 -40.25 26.15 21.76
CA SER A 5 -40.07 25.09 20.75
C SER A 5 -38.74 24.39 20.99
N THR A 6 -38.75 23.35 21.83
CA THR A 6 -37.64 22.40 21.98
C THR A 6 -37.45 21.65 20.66
N GLN A 7 -36.50 22.08 19.84
CA GLN A 7 -36.10 21.33 18.64
C GLN A 7 -35.24 20.13 19.08
N THR A 8 -35.89 19.01 19.34
CA THR A 8 -35.24 17.69 19.43
C THR A 8 -34.85 17.29 18.01
N SER A 9 -33.67 17.71 17.57
CA SER A 9 -33.05 17.24 16.32
C SER A 9 -32.86 15.73 16.40
N GLN A 10 -33.76 14.98 15.75
CA GLN A 10 -33.65 13.54 15.57
C GLN A 10 -32.35 13.24 14.79
N GLN A 11 -31.31 12.79 15.49
CA GLN A 11 -30.13 12.21 14.85
C GLN A 11 -30.50 10.83 14.31
N THR A 12 -30.80 10.75 13.02
CA THR A 12 -30.93 9.48 12.29
C THR A 12 -29.62 8.70 12.43
N PRO A 13 -29.62 7.41 12.81
CA PRO A 13 -28.39 6.64 12.91
C PRO A 13 -27.71 6.60 11.55
N GLN A 14 -26.59 7.32 11.44
CA GLN A 14 -25.78 7.40 10.24
C GLN A 14 -25.24 6.00 9.96
N LYS A 15 -25.82 5.33 8.96
CA LYS A 15 -25.43 3.98 8.55
C LYS A 15 -23.94 4.02 8.16
N VAL A 16 -23.08 3.48 9.00
CA VAL A 16 -21.65 3.36 8.74
C VAL A 16 -21.49 2.45 7.52
N SER A 17 -21.32 3.04 6.33
CA SER A 17 -21.08 2.29 5.12
C SER A 17 -19.69 1.69 5.22
N ASN A 18 -19.57 0.36 5.19
CA ASN A 18 -18.29 -0.31 5.03
C ASN A 18 -17.61 0.25 3.77
N THR A 19 -16.46 0.90 3.93
CA THR A 19 -15.72 1.59 2.87
C THR A 19 -15.17 0.64 1.79
N GLY A 20 -15.08 -0.67 2.09
CA GLY A 20 -14.67 -1.69 1.15
C GLY A 20 -15.87 -2.49 0.64
N THR A 21 -16.01 -2.58 -0.69
CA THR A 21 -16.85 -3.62 -1.29
C THR A 21 -16.36 -5.00 -0.83
N GLN A 22 -17.24 -6.01 -0.82
CA GLN A 22 -16.84 -7.39 -0.47
C GLN A 22 -15.64 -7.85 -1.32
N ALA A 23 -15.60 -7.44 -2.59
CA ALA A 23 -14.47 -7.68 -3.48
C ALA A 23 -13.16 -7.06 -2.97
N THR A 24 -13.17 -5.80 -2.53
CA THR A 24 -11.98 -5.13 -1.97
C THR A 24 -11.44 -5.86 -0.74
N ARG A 25 -12.34 -6.37 0.12
CA ARG A 25 -11.95 -7.13 1.32
C ARG A 25 -11.31 -8.48 0.97
N VAL A 26 -11.90 -9.21 0.03
CA VAL A 26 -11.35 -10.49 -0.42
C VAL A 26 -9.98 -10.30 -1.06
N ILE A 27 -9.84 -9.30 -1.94
CA ILE A 27 -8.55 -8.97 -2.57
C ILE A 27 -7.51 -8.59 -1.53
N GLY A 28 -7.88 -7.75 -0.53
CA GLY A 28 -6.98 -7.37 0.55
C GLY A 28 -6.52 -8.56 1.40
N ALA A 29 -7.44 -9.46 1.77
CA ALA A 29 -7.09 -10.67 2.52
C ALA A 29 -6.18 -11.61 1.71
N LEU A 30 -6.50 -11.83 0.43
CA LEU A 30 -5.66 -12.63 -0.46
C LEU A 30 -4.26 -12.02 -0.64
N ALA A 31 -4.17 -10.69 -0.79
CA ALA A 31 -2.89 -10.00 -0.89
C ALA A 31 -2.02 -10.25 0.36
N ILE A 32 -2.59 -10.13 1.56
CA ILE A 32 -1.86 -10.41 2.81
C ILE A 32 -1.39 -11.87 2.86
N LEU A 33 -2.26 -12.83 2.51
CA LEU A 33 -1.91 -14.25 2.52
C LEU A 33 -0.76 -14.57 1.55
N VAL A 34 -0.83 -14.03 0.33
CA VAL A 34 0.22 -14.21 -0.69
C VAL A 34 1.52 -13.54 -0.24
N THR A 35 1.46 -12.33 0.34
CA THR A 35 2.66 -11.67 0.89
C THR A 35 3.30 -12.51 1.98
N ILE A 36 2.54 -13.03 2.94
CA ILE A 36 3.07 -13.91 4.01
C ILE A 36 3.72 -15.15 3.41
N TRP A 37 3.06 -15.79 2.44
CA TRP A 37 3.59 -16.98 1.78
C TRP A 37 4.94 -16.72 1.08
N VAL A 38 5.05 -15.61 0.34
CA VAL A 38 6.29 -15.22 -0.35
C VAL A 38 7.40 -14.93 0.64
N VAL A 39 7.11 -14.20 1.73
CA VAL A 39 8.11 -13.87 2.76
C VAL A 39 8.66 -15.13 3.43
N ILE A 40 7.78 -16.08 3.80
CA ILE A 40 8.21 -17.35 4.41
C ILE A 40 9.04 -18.16 3.42
N SER A 41 8.62 -18.23 2.16
CA SER A 41 9.32 -18.97 1.11
C SER A 41 10.72 -18.41 0.84
N GLY A 42 10.86 -17.08 0.74
CA GLY A 42 12.13 -16.43 0.47
C GLY A 42 13.14 -16.49 1.63
N LEU A 43 12.67 -16.39 2.88
CA LEU A 43 13.56 -16.31 4.05
C LEU A 43 13.87 -17.66 4.70
N VAL A 44 12.90 -18.58 4.74
CA VAL A 44 12.99 -19.81 5.54
C VAL A 44 13.24 -21.05 4.68
N LEU A 45 12.55 -21.15 3.54
CA LEU A 45 12.56 -22.36 2.71
C LEU A 45 13.73 -22.41 1.73
N THR A 46 14.38 -21.27 1.45
CA THR A 46 15.42 -21.21 0.43
C THR A 46 16.80 -21.55 1.01
N PRO A 47 17.55 -22.51 0.42
CA PRO A 47 18.90 -22.83 0.85
C PRO A 47 19.88 -21.70 0.54
N ALA A 48 21.03 -21.70 1.24
CA ALA A 48 22.12 -20.77 0.98
C ALA A 48 22.64 -20.92 -0.46
N ASP A 49 22.95 -19.80 -1.10
CA ASP A 49 23.59 -19.81 -2.42
C ASP A 49 25.10 -20.10 -2.31
N VAL A 50 25.69 -20.68 -3.35
CA VAL A 50 27.11 -21.09 -3.37
C VAL A 50 28.06 -19.90 -3.30
N VAL A 51 27.69 -18.77 -3.90
CA VAL A 51 28.54 -17.57 -3.99
C VAL A 51 28.16 -16.56 -2.93
N GLN A 52 26.85 -16.34 -2.74
CA GLN A 52 26.34 -15.30 -1.85
C GLN A 52 25.99 -15.79 -0.44
N GLY A 53 26.05 -17.11 -0.19
CA GLY A 53 25.71 -17.70 1.09
C GLY A 53 24.31 -17.33 1.56
N GLU A 54 24.19 -16.89 2.80
CA GLU A 54 22.93 -16.46 3.42
C GLU A 54 22.44 -15.09 2.93
N SER A 55 23.31 -14.27 2.32
CA SER A 55 22.93 -12.90 1.87
C SER A 55 21.92 -12.93 0.73
N VAL A 56 21.85 -14.03 -0.05
CA VAL A 56 20.85 -14.23 -1.11
C VAL A 56 19.41 -14.17 -0.57
N ARG A 57 19.20 -14.53 0.71
CA ARG A 57 17.87 -14.52 1.33
C ARG A 57 17.29 -13.11 1.40
N ILE A 58 18.14 -12.10 1.55
CA ILE A 58 17.75 -10.68 1.58
C ILE A 58 17.27 -10.23 0.18
N MET A 59 17.84 -10.79 -0.89
CA MET A 59 17.45 -10.44 -2.27
C MET A 59 16.02 -10.85 -2.61
N TYR A 60 15.51 -11.95 -2.05
CA TYR A 60 14.11 -12.35 -2.22
C TYR A 60 13.12 -11.38 -1.59
N MET A 61 13.55 -10.57 -0.62
CA MET A 61 12.75 -9.49 -0.04
C MET A 61 12.96 -8.17 -0.78
N HIS A 62 14.22 -7.88 -1.13
CA HIS A 62 14.62 -6.62 -1.76
C HIS A 62 14.05 -6.43 -3.17
N VAL A 63 14.16 -7.45 -4.04
CA VAL A 63 13.74 -7.31 -5.44
C VAL A 63 12.22 -7.06 -5.53
N PRO A 64 11.34 -7.86 -4.88
CA PRO A 64 9.91 -7.58 -4.90
C PRO A 64 9.55 -6.24 -4.26
N SER A 65 10.22 -5.83 -3.16
CA SER A 65 9.95 -4.53 -2.55
C SER A 65 10.26 -3.36 -3.48
N ALA A 66 11.36 -3.46 -4.25
CA ALA A 66 11.74 -2.46 -5.24
C ALA A 66 10.68 -2.34 -6.35
N TRP A 67 10.20 -3.47 -6.86
CA TRP A 67 9.15 -3.49 -7.88
C TRP A 67 7.85 -2.85 -7.39
N ILE A 68 7.41 -3.16 -6.17
CA ILE A 68 6.20 -2.56 -5.59
C ILE A 68 6.37 -1.05 -5.42
N ALA A 69 7.54 -0.59 -4.94
CA ALA A 69 7.82 0.84 -4.80
C ALA A 69 7.75 1.57 -6.15
N TYR A 70 8.36 1.02 -7.21
CA TYR A 70 8.30 1.62 -8.54
C TYR A 70 6.89 1.64 -9.12
N VAL A 71 6.14 0.55 -9.02
CA VAL A 71 4.76 0.51 -9.49
C VAL A 71 3.90 1.55 -8.75
N ALA A 72 4.05 1.65 -7.43
CA ALA A 72 3.34 2.64 -6.62
C ALA A 72 3.67 4.08 -7.06
N PHE A 73 4.94 4.40 -7.31
CA PHE A 73 5.32 5.73 -7.81
C PHE A 73 4.84 5.99 -9.24
N ILE A 74 4.82 4.99 -10.12
CA ILE A 74 4.24 5.11 -11.47
C ILE A 74 2.75 5.42 -11.37
N VAL A 75 2.01 4.71 -10.52
CA VAL A 75 0.58 4.97 -10.29
C VAL A 75 0.37 6.37 -9.72
N THR A 76 1.18 6.81 -8.76
CA THR A 76 1.15 8.19 -8.25
C THR A 76 1.42 9.21 -9.35
N ALA A 77 2.43 9.00 -10.18
CA ALA A 77 2.77 9.92 -11.27
C ALA A 77 1.64 10.02 -12.30
N ILE A 78 1.07 8.88 -12.71
CA ILE A 78 -0.06 8.83 -13.65
C ILE A 78 -1.29 9.49 -13.04
N ALA A 79 -1.66 9.16 -11.80
CA ALA A 79 -2.83 9.73 -11.14
C ALA A 79 -2.71 11.25 -10.95
N SER A 80 -1.53 11.74 -10.54
CA SER A 80 -1.23 13.17 -10.44
C SER A 80 -1.25 13.87 -11.80
N ALA A 81 -0.71 13.24 -12.85
CA ALA A 81 -0.78 13.78 -14.20
C ALA A 81 -2.24 13.91 -14.68
N PHE A 82 -3.05 12.86 -14.51
CA PHE A 82 -4.48 12.92 -14.84
C PHE A 82 -5.23 13.98 -14.02
N PHE A 83 -4.87 14.17 -12.75
CA PHE A 83 -5.46 15.21 -11.91
C PHE A 83 -5.18 16.62 -12.45
N ILE A 84 -3.95 16.88 -12.93
CA ILE A 84 -3.54 18.19 -13.46
C ILE A 84 -4.09 18.42 -14.88
N PHE A 85 -4.03 17.42 -15.76
CA PHE A 85 -4.44 17.56 -17.16
C PHE A 85 -5.95 17.44 -17.37
N SER A 86 -6.68 16.83 -16.44
CA SER A 86 -8.14 16.75 -16.52
C SER A 86 -8.77 18.08 -16.10
N LYS A 87 -9.59 18.66 -16.98
CA LYS A 87 -10.38 19.87 -16.68
C LYS A 87 -11.35 19.71 -15.50
N ARG A 88 -11.62 18.48 -15.07
CA ARG A 88 -12.34 18.18 -13.84
C ARG A 88 -11.35 17.64 -12.82
N HIS A 89 -10.94 18.48 -11.88
CA HIS A 89 -10.16 18.12 -10.69
C HIS A 89 -10.94 17.11 -9.82
N SER A 90 -10.99 15.87 -10.28
CA SER A 90 -11.70 14.80 -9.57
C SER A 90 -10.91 14.46 -8.31
N LEU A 91 -11.55 14.64 -7.14
CA LEU A 91 -11.00 14.27 -5.84
C LEU A 91 -10.62 12.77 -5.77
N GLY A 92 -11.14 11.94 -6.67
CA GLY A 92 -10.78 10.53 -6.77
C GLY A 92 -9.32 10.32 -7.18
N PHE A 93 -8.82 11.07 -8.17
CA PHE A 93 -7.42 10.90 -8.63
C PHE A 93 -6.41 11.38 -7.59
N ASP A 94 -6.73 12.46 -6.87
CA ASP A 94 -5.92 12.98 -5.78
C ASP A 94 -5.79 11.96 -4.62
N ARG A 95 -6.91 11.35 -4.21
CA ARG A 95 -6.90 10.30 -3.18
C ARG A 95 -6.11 9.07 -3.61
N VAL A 96 -6.21 8.66 -4.87
CA VAL A 96 -5.44 7.53 -5.41
C VAL A 96 -3.96 7.86 -5.45
N ALA A 97 -3.59 9.07 -5.88
CA ALA A 97 -2.21 9.53 -5.91
C ALA A 97 -1.60 9.55 -4.51
N GLY A 98 -2.32 10.10 -3.51
CA GLY A 98 -1.90 10.14 -2.11
C GLY A 98 -1.73 8.75 -1.50
N ALA A 99 -2.75 7.89 -1.62
CA ALA A 99 -2.68 6.52 -1.10
C ALA A 99 -1.55 5.71 -1.75
N SER A 100 -1.36 5.84 -3.06
CA SER A 100 -0.26 5.18 -3.77
C SER A 100 1.11 5.73 -3.36
N ALA A 101 1.22 7.03 -3.09
CA ALA A 101 2.47 7.66 -2.66
C ALA A 101 2.91 7.16 -1.28
N GLU A 102 1.98 7.05 -0.33
CA GLU A 102 2.26 6.50 1.01
C GLU A 102 2.78 5.06 0.93
N VAL A 103 2.12 4.22 0.13
CA VAL A 103 2.56 2.84 -0.13
C VAL A 103 3.95 2.82 -0.77
N GLY A 104 4.16 3.65 -1.80
CA GLY A 104 5.44 3.74 -2.50
C GLY A 104 6.60 4.13 -1.57
N VAL A 105 6.39 5.11 -0.69
CA VAL A 105 7.41 5.54 0.29
C VAL A 105 7.74 4.44 1.29
N MET A 106 6.73 3.72 1.80
CA MET A 106 6.96 2.59 2.72
C MET A 106 7.80 1.48 2.08
N PHE A 107 7.45 1.05 0.86
CA PHE A 107 8.20 0.02 0.14
C PHE A 107 9.59 0.50 -0.31
N MET A 108 9.72 1.79 -0.64
CA MET A 108 11.03 2.38 -0.95
C MET A 108 11.95 2.38 0.27
N ALA A 109 11.44 2.73 1.46
CA ALA A 109 12.22 2.67 2.70
C ALA A 109 12.73 1.24 2.98
N ILE A 110 11.85 0.23 2.82
CA ILE A 110 12.22 -1.18 2.96
C ILE A 110 13.29 -1.55 1.93
N THR A 111 13.15 -1.11 0.68
CA THR A 111 14.10 -1.38 -0.41
C THR A 111 15.48 -0.78 -0.10
N LEU A 112 15.54 0.45 0.40
CA LEU A 112 16.81 1.08 0.77
C LEU A 112 17.49 0.38 1.96
N ILE A 113 16.72 0.01 2.99
CA ILE A 113 17.24 -0.72 4.16
C ILE A 113 17.77 -2.09 3.73
N THR A 114 16.98 -2.87 3.00
CA THR A 114 17.39 -4.21 2.53
C THR A 114 18.55 -4.15 1.55
N GLY A 115 18.59 -3.14 0.68
CA GLY A 115 19.69 -2.93 -0.27
C GLY A 115 21.00 -2.56 0.44
N SER A 116 20.95 -1.66 1.43
CA SER A 116 22.13 -1.31 2.22
C SER A 116 22.65 -2.49 3.06
N LEU A 117 21.75 -3.33 3.58
CA LEU A 117 22.12 -4.52 4.33
C LEU A 117 22.82 -5.56 3.44
N TRP A 118 22.29 -5.81 2.24
CA TRP A 118 22.92 -6.71 1.28
C TRP A 118 24.30 -6.21 0.84
N GLY A 119 24.43 -4.91 0.50
CA GLY A 119 25.69 -4.32 0.05
C GLY A 119 26.78 -4.29 1.13
N ARG A 120 26.42 -4.39 2.41
CA ARG A 120 27.38 -4.52 3.53
C ARG A 120 27.85 -5.97 3.75
N LEU A 121 27.00 -6.94 3.45
CA LEU A 121 27.26 -8.37 3.70
C LEU A 121 28.05 -9.05 2.58
N THR A 122 28.16 -8.39 1.42
CA THR A 122 28.93 -8.83 0.25
C THR A 122 30.29 -8.15 0.24
#